data_AF-A0A531CQ30-F1
#
_entry.id   AF-A0A531CQ30-F1
#
_cell.length_a   1.000
_cell.length_b   1.000
_cell.length_c   1.000
_cell.angle_alpha   90.00
_cell.angle_beta   90.00
_cell.angle_gamma   90.00
#
_symmetry.space_group_name_H-M   'P 1'
#
loop_
_entity.id
_entity.type
_entity.pdbx_description
1 polymer ?
#
loop_
_entity_poly.entity_id
_entity_poly.type
_entity_poly.pdbx_seq_one_letter_code
_entity_poly.pdbx_strand_id
1 'polypeptide(L)'
;MRKALDLIDRVDPSHRISFAGADQRVSAQAYFSESLIILGFFDAAVEEKERLMRNFDQLDKPFDIAWHLLVQCQLCALLGQYEELLDNARKIVEICERHGYTARRSSGIRWRGHARSHLGELDAGIDDVRESMVLWRGQGVVFHTPEKTCELCDLLLRAGRLEEASQMLDDVDTLVFDTDEASYLAECIRLRGQIAAGRGDLAGAARLFETAIATARRQQARFFELRATTQLAPVLARQGRVNDAETRLRSVIDAFETRYPVVDLVAAQWALDLLGQ
;
A
#
# COMPACT_ATOMS: atom_id res chain seq x y z
N MET A 1 4.01 19.02 -3.44
CA MET A 1 4.95 18.35 -4.37
C MET A 1 6.16 19.21 -4.73
N ARG A 2 6.02 20.39 -5.35
CA ARG A 2 7.15 21.25 -5.75
C ARG A 2 8.14 21.57 -4.61
N LYS A 3 7.66 21.93 -3.42
CA LYS A 3 8.52 22.18 -2.24
C LYS A 3 9.30 20.95 -1.76
N ALA A 4 8.74 19.75 -1.91
CA ALA A 4 9.40 18.51 -1.53
C ALA A 4 10.50 18.15 -2.55
N LEU A 5 10.21 18.29 -3.85
CA LEU A 5 11.19 18.15 -4.94
C LEU A 5 12.34 19.16 -4.79
N ASP A 6 12.03 20.43 -4.56
CA ASP A 6 13.04 21.47 -4.33
C ASP A 6 13.95 21.14 -3.13
N LEU A 7 13.42 20.52 -2.07
CA LEU A 7 14.21 20.08 -0.93
C LEU A 7 15.08 18.86 -1.28
N ILE A 8 14.53 17.88 -1.98
CA ILE A 8 15.22 16.66 -2.43
C ILE A 8 16.36 16.97 -3.40
N ASP A 9 16.17 17.96 -4.29
CA ASP A 9 17.14 18.31 -5.32
C ASP A 9 18.25 19.25 -4.81
N ARG A 10 18.03 19.97 -3.69
CA ARG A 10 19.02 20.87 -3.08
C ARG A 10 19.93 20.18 -2.06
N VAL A 11 19.58 18.99 -1.60
CA VAL A 11 20.37 18.24 -0.61
C VAL A 11 21.29 17.26 -1.34
N ASP A 12 22.58 17.55 -1.33
CA ASP A 12 23.63 16.60 -1.71
C ASP A 12 23.56 15.40 -0.75
N PRO A 13 23.61 14.12 -1.20
CA PRO A 13 23.66 12.96 -0.33
C PRO A 13 24.95 12.97 0.49
N SER A 14 24.95 13.77 1.55
CA SER A 14 26.02 13.81 2.51
C SER A 14 25.71 12.72 3.54
N HIS A 15 26.56 11.70 3.59
CA HIS A 15 26.55 10.63 4.61
C HIS A 15 26.70 11.12 6.07
N ARG A 16 26.48 12.42 6.33
CA ARG A 16 26.74 13.12 7.59
C ARG A 16 25.51 13.24 8.48
N ILE A 17 24.29 13.10 7.94
CA ILE A 17 23.05 13.20 8.74
C ILE A 17 22.15 12.01 8.45
N SER A 18 22.02 11.12 9.44
CA SER A 18 21.16 9.94 9.38
C SER A 18 19.78 10.24 9.96
N PHE A 19 18.71 9.87 9.26
CA PHE A 19 17.34 9.85 9.77
C PHE A 19 16.83 8.41 9.74
N ALA A 20 16.42 7.88 10.89
CA ALA A 20 16.02 6.48 11.06
C ALA A 20 17.06 5.45 10.51
N GLY A 21 18.35 5.79 10.56
CA GLY A 21 19.46 4.95 10.10
C GLY A 21 19.86 5.17 8.64
N ALA A 22 19.04 5.84 7.82
CA ALA A 22 19.32 6.10 6.40
C ALA A 22 19.80 7.52 6.15
N ASP A 23 20.38 7.75 4.97
CA ASP A 23 20.54 9.09 4.42
C ASP A 23 19.17 9.81 4.34
N GLN A 24 19.12 11.08 4.76
CA GLN A 24 17.90 11.87 4.81
C GLN A 24 17.21 12.01 3.46
N ARG A 25 17.99 12.14 2.38
CA ARG A 25 17.47 12.28 1.01
C ARG A 25 16.75 11.01 0.58
N VAL A 26 17.35 9.86 0.89
CA VAL A 26 16.82 8.53 0.62
C VAL A 26 15.46 8.32 1.32
N SER A 27 15.37 8.72 2.59
CA SER A 27 14.11 8.67 3.35
C SER A 27 13.04 9.60 2.77
N ALA A 28 13.40 10.84 2.45
CA ALA A 28 12.49 11.83 1.89
C ALA A 28 11.96 11.41 0.50
N GLN A 29 12.83 10.86 -0.36
CA GLN A 29 12.46 10.35 -1.68
C GLN A 29 11.54 9.13 -1.59
N ALA A 30 11.75 8.23 -0.62
CA ALA A 30 10.86 7.09 -0.40
C ALA A 30 9.44 7.53 -0.04
N TYR A 31 9.28 8.47 0.90
CA TYR A 31 7.97 9.02 1.27
C TYR A 31 7.34 9.84 0.17
N PHE A 32 8.15 10.58 -0.60
CA PHE A 32 7.65 11.34 -1.74
C PHE A 32 7.09 10.42 -2.83
N SER A 33 7.79 9.32 -3.13
CA SER A 33 7.31 8.34 -4.12
C SER A 33 6.09 7.55 -3.64
N GLU A 34 5.97 7.26 -2.34
CA GLU A 34 4.73 6.71 -1.78
C GLU A 34 3.55 7.70 -1.90
N SER A 35 3.80 8.97 -1.60
CA SER A 35 2.79 10.02 -1.75
C SER A 35 2.34 10.17 -3.22
N LEU A 36 3.26 10.06 -4.18
CA LEU A 36 2.94 10.05 -5.61
C LEU A 36 2.01 8.88 -5.98
N ILE A 37 2.24 7.68 -5.42
CA ILE A 37 1.38 6.51 -5.62
C ILE A 37 -0.03 6.79 -5.10
N ILE A 38 -0.17 7.26 -3.85
CA ILE A 38 -1.48 7.56 -3.25
C ILE A 38 -2.25 8.61 -4.06
N LEU A 39 -1.54 9.63 -4.55
CA LEU A 39 -2.09 10.69 -5.41
C LEU A 39 -2.36 10.23 -6.85
N GLY A 40 -2.02 8.99 -7.22
CA GLY A 40 -2.28 8.40 -8.53
C GLY A 40 -1.29 8.79 -9.64
N PHE A 41 -0.15 9.38 -9.28
CA PHE A 41 0.92 9.72 -10.23
C PHE A 41 1.92 8.55 -10.37
N PHE A 42 1.45 7.42 -10.89
CA PHE A 42 2.22 6.17 -10.91
C PHE A 42 3.51 6.26 -11.74
N ASP A 43 3.45 6.83 -12.95
CA ASP A 43 4.64 6.98 -13.80
C ASP A 43 5.74 7.78 -13.09
N ALA A 44 5.37 8.91 -12.49
CA ALA A 44 6.29 9.74 -11.73
C ALA A 44 6.81 9.01 -10.47
N ALA A 45 5.98 8.22 -9.79
CA ALA A 45 6.43 7.42 -8.65
C ALA A 45 7.47 6.37 -9.06
N VAL A 46 7.26 5.70 -10.20
CA VAL A 46 8.20 4.71 -10.72
C VAL A 46 9.50 5.38 -11.15
N GLU A 47 9.42 6.46 -11.93
CA GLU A 47 10.59 7.23 -12.38
C GLU A 47 11.43 7.77 -11.20
N GLU A 48 10.79 8.28 -10.15
CA GLU A 48 11.48 8.74 -8.95
C GLU A 48 12.18 7.60 -8.19
N LYS A 49 11.54 6.43 -8.09
CA LYS A 49 12.17 5.25 -7.47
C LYS A 49 13.33 4.73 -8.32
N GLU A 50 13.21 4.70 -9.65
CA GLU A 50 14.32 4.35 -10.56
C GLU A 50 15.47 5.36 -10.50
N ARG A 51 15.16 6.66 -10.37
CA ARG A 51 16.17 7.71 -10.15
C ARG A 51 16.90 7.49 -8.82
N LEU A 52 16.17 7.17 -7.76
CA LEU A 52 16.75 6.82 -6.47
C LEU A 52 17.67 5.60 -6.59
N MET A 53 17.25 4.55 -7.30
CA MET A 53 18.07 3.33 -7.52
C MET A 53 19.39 3.61 -8.25
N ARG A 54 19.40 4.50 -9.25
CA ARG A 54 20.63 4.88 -9.99
C ARG A 54 21.63 5.67 -9.17
N ASN A 55 21.19 6.39 -8.13
CA ASN A 55 22.09 7.17 -7.28
C ASN A 55 22.83 6.31 -6.24
N PHE A 56 22.57 5.00 -6.20
CA PHE A 56 23.15 4.05 -5.25
C PHE A 56 24.36 3.27 -5.82
N ASP A 57 25.10 3.80 -6.80
CA ASP A 57 26.22 3.11 -7.45
C ASP A 57 27.42 2.77 -6.51
N GLN A 58 27.36 3.14 -5.22
CA GLN A 58 28.33 2.76 -4.18
C GLN A 58 27.62 2.30 -2.90
N LEU A 59 26.92 1.16 -2.96
CA LEU A 59 26.33 0.51 -1.78
C LEU A 59 27.36 -0.33 -1.01
N ASP A 60 28.12 0.31 -0.13
CA ASP A 60 29.11 -0.40 0.70
C ASP A 60 28.55 -0.89 2.05
N LYS A 61 27.44 -0.29 2.53
CA LYS A 61 26.89 -0.60 3.86
C LYS A 61 25.68 -1.53 3.76
N PRO A 62 25.63 -2.61 4.58
CA PRO A 62 24.50 -3.53 4.61
C PRO A 62 23.13 -2.85 4.81
N PHE A 63 23.06 -1.81 5.64
CA PHE A 63 21.81 -1.07 5.86
C PHE A 63 21.32 -0.34 4.59
N ASP A 64 22.23 0.23 3.81
CA ASP A 64 21.89 0.95 2.57
C ASP A 64 21.40 -0.04 1.50
N ILE A 65 21.99 -1.24 1.45
CA ILE A 65 21.50 -2.34 0.59
C ILE A 65 20.08 -2.76 0.99
N ALA A 66 19.83 -2.97 2.30
CA ALA A 66 18.49 -3.31 2.79
C ALA A 66 17.46 -2.21 2.48
N TRP A 67 17.87 -0.94 2.48
CA TRP A 67 17.01 0.16 2.06
C TRP A 67 16.73 0.13 0.56
N HIS A 68 17.75 -0.06 -0.27
CA HIS A 68 17.59 -0.15 -1.72
C HIS A 68 16.59 -1.24 -2.11
N LEU A 69 16.76 -2.44 -1.53
CA LEU A 69 15.84 -3.56 -1.71
C LEU A 69 14.42 -3.23 -1.26
N LEU A 70 14.24 -2.41 -0.21
CA LEU A 70 12.92 -1.99 0.25
C LEU A 70 12.18 -1.11 -0.77
N VAL A 71 12.90 -0.22 -1.45
CA VAL A 71 12.35 0.62 -2.52
C VAL A 71 11.94 -0.25 -3.71
N GLN A 72 12.75 -1.26 -4.05
CA GLN A 72 12.42 -2.25 -5.07
C GLN A 72 11.16 -3.06 -4.69
N CYS A 73 11.05 -3.50 -3.44
CA CYS A 73 9.86 -4.21 -2.96
C CYS A 73 8.56 -3.41 -3.21
N GLN A 74 8.57 -2.11 -2.94
CA GLN A 74 7.41 -1.25 -3.22
C GLN A 74 7.04 -1.21 -4.70
N LEU A 75 8.02 -1.15 -5.61
CA LEU A 75 7.79 -1.19 -7.05
C LEU A 75 7.24 -2.55 -7.48
N CYS A 76 7.88 -3.63 -7.04
CA CYS A 76 7.45 -4.98 -7.37
C CYS A 76 6.02 -5.23 -6.90
N ALA A 77 5.64 -4.77 -5.71
CA ALA A 77 4.26 -4.87 -5.24
C ALA A 77 3.26 -4.06 -6.08
N LEU A 78 3.60 -2.81 -6.44
CA LEU A 78 2.76 -1.96 -7.29
C LEU A 78 2.50 -2.57 -8.68
N LEU A 79 3.50 -3.27 -9.22
CA LEU A 79 3.50 -3.82 -10.58
C LEU A 79 3.20 -5.34 -10.63
N GLY A 80 2.98 -5.98 -9.48
CA GLY A 80 2.63 -7.40 -9.40
C GLY A 80 3.78 -8.37 -9.65
N GLN A 81 5.03 -7.93 -9.48
CA GLN A 81 6.24 -8.76 -9.63
C GLN A 81 6.54 -9.53 -8.34
N TYR A 82 5.64 -10.43 -7.95
CA TYR A 82 5.64 -11.02 -6.60
C TYR A 82 6.81 -11.98 -6.33
N GLU A 83 7.35 -12.66 -7.34
CA GLU A 83 8.54 -13.51 -7.21
C GLU A 83 9.78 -12.67 -6.87
N GLU A 84 10.00 -11.58 -7.61
CA GLU A 84 11.11 -10.65 -7.34
C GLU A 84 10.93 -9.94 -6.00
N LEU A 85 9.69 -9.56 -5.65
CA LEU A 85 9.34 -9.03 -4.34
C LEU A 85 9.77 -9.99 -3.22
N LEU A 86 9.46 -11.28 -3.36
CA LEU A 86 9.77 -12.29 -2.36
C LEU A 86 11.29 -12.44 -2.17
N ASP A 87 12.05 -12.48 -3.26
CA ASP A 87 13.49 -12.61 -3.22
C ASP A 87 14.16 -11.38 -2.59
N ASN A 88 13.71 -10.17 -2.94
CA ASN A 88 14.20 -8.94 -2.34
C ASN A 88 13.85 -8.86 -0.84
N ALA A 89 12.62 -9.22 -0.47
CA ALA A 89 12.20 -9.27 0.93
C ALA A 89 13.04 -10.25 1.77
N ARG A 90 13.36 -11.43 1.24
CA ARG A 90 14.23 -12.42 1.91
C ARG A 90 15.63 -11.87 2.16
N LYS A 91 16.23 -11.20 1.16
CA LYS A 91 17.54 -10.55 1.30
C LYS A 91 17.53 -9.46 2.39
N ILE A 92 16.47 -8.64 2.45
CA ILE A 92 16.30 -7.64 3.51
C ILE A 92 16.31 -8.31 4.88
N VAL A 93 15.51 -9.37 5.06
CA VAL A 93 15.42 -10.11 6.33
C VAL A 93 16.79 -10.66 6.73
N GLU A 94 17.50 -11.33 5.82
CA GLU A 94 18.83 -11.90 6.08
C GLU A 94 19.85 -10.83 6.51
N ILE A 95 19.91 -9.70 5.78
CA ILE A 95 20.80 -8.59 6.10
C ILE A 95 20.47 -8.03 7.49
N CYS A 96 19.18 -7.80 7.76
CA CYS A 96 18.76 -7.18 9.01
C CYS A 96 18.97 -8.11 10.21
N GLU A 97 18.81 -9.42 10.05
CA GLU A 97 19.11 -10.40 11.10
C GLU A 97 20.61 -10.46 11.41
N ARG A 98 21.46 -10.50 10.37
CA ARG A 98 22.91 -10.54 10.54
C ARG A 98 23.47 -9.32 11.25
N HIS A 99 22.86 -8.15 11.04
CA HIS A 99 23.37 -6.86 11.53
C HIS A 99 22.54 -6.23 12.66
N GLY A 100 21.46 -6.88 13.12
CA GLY A 100 20.64 -6.41 14.24
C GLY A 100 19.71 -5.24 13.92
N TYR A 101 19.28 -5.09 12.66
CA TYR A 101 18.41 -3.98 12.21
C TYR A 101 16.91 -4.30 12.40
N THR A 102 16.45 -4.44 13.65
CA THR A 102 15.11 -4.93 14.00
C THR A 102 13.97 -4.17 13.32
N ALA A 103 13.99 -2.84 13.33
CA ALA A 103 12.95 -2.04 12.68
C ALA A 103 12.89 -2.29 11.17
N ARG A 104 14.05 -2.42 10.50
CA ARG A 104 14.13 -2.70 9.06
C ARG A 104 13.74 -4.15 8.73
N ARG A 105 14.09 -5.09 9.61
CA ARG A 105 13.66 -6.50 9.50
C ARG A 105 12.14 -6.59 9.40
N SER A 106 11.40 -5.82 10.21
CA SER A 106 9.94 -5.80 10.15
C SER A 106 9.43 -5.42 8.75
N SER A 107 10.04 -4.43 8.08
CA SER A 107 9.67 -4.06 6.70
C SER A 107 9.92 -5.17 5.70
N GLY A 108 11.04 -5.89 5.84
CA GLY A 108 11.35 -7.06 5.00
C GLY A 108 10.34 -8.18 5.20
N ILE A 109 9.98 -8.50 6.44
CA ILE A 109 8.98 -9.52 6.76
C ILE A 109 7.61 -9.15 6.20
N ARG A 110 7.21 -7.88 6.30
CA ARG A 110 5.97 -7.39 5.70
C ARG A 110 5.89 -7.70 4.21
N TRP A 111 6.91 -7.31 3.46
CA TRP A 111 6.95 -7.54 2.01
C TRP A 111 7.05 -9.03 1.65
N ARG A 112 7.73 -9.83 2.48
CA ARG A 112 7.73 -11.29 2.37
C ARG A 112 6.31 -11.82 2.49
N GLY A 113 5.57 -11.36 3.50
CA GLY A 113 4.18 -11.75 3.71
C GLY A 113 3.27 -11.34 2.57
N HIS A 114 3.42 -10.10 2.09
CA HIS A 114 2.71 -9.60 0.90
C HIS A 114 2.95 -10.52 -0.30
N ALA A 115 4.21 -10.77 -0.68
CA ALA A 115 4.55 -11.63 -1.81
C ALA A 115 3.99 -13.04 -1.67
N ARG A 116 4.19 -13.68 -0.51
CA ARG A 116 3.70 -15.04 -0.23
C ARG A 116 2.18 -15.12 -0.38
N SER A 117 1.45 -14.10 0.06
CA SER A 117 0.00 -14.05 -0.07
C SER A 117 -0.47 -14.03 -1.54
N HIS A 118 0.32 -13.46 -2.45
CA HIS A 118 0.02 -13.42 -3.88
C HIS A 118 0.55 -14.66 -4.62
N LEU A 119 1.53 -15.37 -4.06
CA LEU A 119 2.10 -16.60 -4.62
C LEU A 119 1.43 -17.88 -4.10
N GLY A 120 0.21 -17.77 -3.57
CA GLY A 120 -0.61 -18.92 -3.14
C GLY A 120 -0.39 -19.36 -1.69
N GLU A 121 0.49 -18.72 -0.93
CA GLU A 121 0.74 -19.00 0.49
C GLU A 121 0.03 -17.99 1.40
N LEU A 122 -1.30 -17.87 1.27
CA LEU A 122 -2.10 -16.81 1.92
C LEU A 122 -1.93 -16.77 3.45
N ASP A 123 -2.12 -17.89 4.15
CA ASP A 123 -2.04 -17.92 5.61
C ASP A 123 -0.63 -17.59 6.11
N ALA A 124 0.40 -18.13 5.46
CA ALA A 124 1.77 -17.83 5.82
C ALA A 124 2.15 -16.37 5.52
N GLY A 125 1.53 -15.77 4.50
CA GLY A 125 1.61 -14.34 4.24
C GLY A 125 0.99 -13.48 5.35
N ILE A 126 -0.19 -13.89 5.84
CA ILE A 126 -0.87 -13.24 6.98
C ILE A 126 0.00 -13.30 8.24
N ASP A 127 0.60 -14.47 8.53
CA ASP A 127 1.46 -14.66 9.69
C ASP A 127 2.71 -13.76 9.63
N ASP A 128 3.34 -13.64 8.44
CA ASP A 128 4.47 -12.73 8.22
C ASP A 128 4.05 -11.27 8.47
N VAL A 129 2.94 -10.79 7.88
CA VAL A 129 2.49 -9.40 8.09
C VAL A 129 2.16 -9.13 9.56
N ARG A 130 1.59 -10.10 10.28
CA ARG A 130 1.37 -10.01 11.74
C ARG A 130 2.67 -9.91 12.52
N GLU A 131 3.66 -10.77 12.24
CA GLU A 131 4.98 -10.72 12.88
C GLU A 131 5.61 -9.33 12.67
N SER A 132 5.57 -8.82 11.44
CA SER A 132 6.05 -7.48 11.10
C SER A 132 5.40 -6.39 11.96
N MET A 133 4.08 -6.42 12.14
CA MET A 133 3.36 -5.43 12.95
C MET A 133 3.75 -5.50 14.43
N VAL A 134 3.91 -6.71 14.99
CA VAL A 134 4.36 -6.90 16.37
C VAL A 134 5.77 -6.34 16.56
N LEU A 135 6.69 -6.65 15.63
CA LEU A 135 8.05 -6.14 15.67
C LEU A 135 8.09 -4.61 15.56
N TRP A 136 7.29 -4.03 14.65
CA TRP A 136 7.22 -2.58 14.46
C TRP A 136 6.75 -1.85 15.72
N ARG A 137 5.64 -2.31 16.32
CA ARG A 137 5.10 -1.74 17.56
C ARG A 137 6.04 -1.96 18.75
N GLY A 138 6.70 -3.11 18.83
CA GLY A 138 7.70 -3.40 19.86
C GLY A 138 8.92 -2.48 19.86
N GLN A 139 9.16 -1.73 18.78
CA GLN A 139 10.19 -0.69 18.70
C GLN A 139 9.69 0.70 19.15
N GLY A 140 8.45 0.81 19.64
CA GLY A 140 7.83 2.09 20.02
C GLY A 140 7.48 2.98 18.81
N VAL A 141 7.48 2.42 17.61
CA VAL A 141 7.18 3.15 16.38
C VAL A 141 5.68 3.16 16.14
N VAL A 142 5.09 4.35 16.01
CA VAL A 142 3.64 4.55 15.91
C VAL A 142 3.20 4.98 14.50
N PHE A 143 4.09 5.59 13.71
CA PHE A 143 3.78 6.02 12.34
C PHE A 143 3.67 4.83 11.35
N HIS A 144 2.90 5.00 10.26
CA HIS A 144 2.54 3.96 9.27
C HIS A 144 1.68 2.81 9.80
N THR A 145 1.15 2.94 11.01
CA THR A 145 0.31 1.89 11.58
C THR A 145 -1.03 1.75 10.82
N PRO A 146 -1.69 2.82 10.33
CA PRO A 146 -2.87 2.70 9.48
C PRO A 146 -2.59 1.96 8.15
N GLU A 147 -1.49 2.26 7.46
CA GLU A 147 -1.07 1.56 6.23
C GLU A 147 -0.96 0.05 6.48
N LYS A 148 -0.14 -0.34 7.46
CA LYS A 148 0.13 -1.75 7.77
C LYS A 148 -1.13 -2.49 8.20
N THR A 149 -2.02 -1.80 8.91
CA THR A 149 -3.30 -2.38 9.31
C THR A 149 -4.23 -2.59 8.13
N CYS A 150 -4.29 -1.64 7.20
CA CYS A 150 -5.06 -1.80 5.96
C CYS A 150 -4.55 -3.00 5.15
N GLU A 151 -3.23 -3.16 5.03
CA GLU A 151 -2.63 -4.32 4.35
C GLU A 151 -3.01 -5.65 4.99
N LEU A 152 -2.84 -5.79 6.32
CA LEU A 152 -3.23 -7.02 7.02
C LEU A 152 -4.73 -7.28 6.90
N CYS A 153 -5.56 -6.25 7.02
CA CYS A 153 -7.00 -6.35 6.87
C CYS A 153 -7.39 -6.88 5.48
N ASP A 154 -6.77 -6.37 4.40
CA ASP A 154 -7.02 -6.84 3.03
C ASP A 154 -6.69 -8.34 2.88
N LEU A 155 -5.58 -8.81 3.46
CA LEU A 155 -5.22 -10.24 3.48
C LEU A 155 -6.21 -11.09 4.27
N LEU A 156 -6.65 -10.61 5.45
CA LEU A 156 -7.66 -11.31 6.26
C LEU A 156 -9.00 -11.42 5.51
N LEU A 157 -9.41 -10.39 4.79
CA LEU A 157 -10.62 -10.41 3.96
C LEU A 157 -10.49 -11.40 2.80
N ARG A 158 -9.33 -11.48 2.15
CA ARG A 158 -9.04 -12.50 1.12
C ARG A 158 -9.10 -13.92 1.69
N ALA A 159 -8.74 -14.11 2.96
CA ALA A 159 -8.84 -15.39 3.66
C ALA A 159 -10.25 -15.68 4.24
N GLY A 160 -11.23 -14.78 4.04
CA GLY A 160 -12.58 -14.93 4.59
C GLY A 160 -12.68 -14.71 6.10
N ARG A 161 -11.63 -14.17 6.74
CA ARG A 161 -11.53 -13.94 8.20
C ARG A 161 -12.14 -12.58 8.57
N LEU A 162 -13.43 -12.41 8.29
CA LEU A 162 -14.14 -11.12 8.37
C LEU A 162 -14.11 -10.51 9.79
N GLU A 163 -14.27 -11.33 10.82
CA GLU A 163 -14.33 -10.89 12.21
C GLU A 163 -12.98 -10.36 12.69
N GLU A 164 -11.89 -11.02 12.30
CA GLU A 164 -10.53 -10.57 12.60
C GLU A 164 -10.20 -9.28 11.85
N ALA A 165 -10.61 -9.18 10.58
CA ALA A 165 -10.48 -7.94 9.81
C ALA A 165 -11.26 -6.78 10.44
N SER A 166 -12.47 -7.04 10.96
CA SER A 166 -13.30 -6.04 11.65
C SER A 166 -12.62 -5.53 12.92
N GLN A 167 -12.13 -6.44 13.77
CA GLN A 167 -11.45 -6.07 15.01
C GLN A 167 -10.21 -5.20 14.76
N MET A 168 -9.43 -5.53 13.72
CA MET A 168 -8.25 -4.76 13.34
C MET A 168 -8.59 -3.30 12.97
N LEU A 169 -9.74 -3.05 12.32
CA LEU A 169 -10.15 -1.70 11.94
C LEU A 169 -10.65 -0.88 13.13
N ASP A 170 -11.29 -1.53 14.11
CA ASP A 170 -11.75 -0.86 15.33
C ASP A 170 -10.54 -0.34 16.16
N ASP A 171 -9.43 -1.09 16.17
CA ASP A 171 -8.17 -0.65 16.79
C ASP A 171 -7.54 0.55 16.07
N VAL A 172 -7.73 0.68 14.75
CA VAL A 172 -7.21 1.82 13.96
C VAL A 172 -7.97 3.10 14.25
N ASP A 173 -9.29 3.05 14.46
CA ASP A 173 -10.07 4.25 14.76
C ASP A 173 -9.58 4.95 16.04
N THR A 174 -9.19 4.16 17.05
CA THR A 174 -8.58 4.66 18.30
C THR A 174 -7.25 5.34 18.01
N LEU A 175 -6.42 4.74 17.15
CA LEU A 175 -5.12 5.30 16.79
C LEU A 175 -5.25 6.60 15.99
N VAL A 176 -6.14 6.64 14.98
CA VAL A 176 -6.34 7.85 14.16
C VAL A 176 -6.86 8.99 15.03
N PHE A 177 -7.73 8.70 16.00
CA PHE A 177 -8.18 9.68 16.98
C PHE A 177 -7.02 10.24 17.83
N ASP A 178 -6.11 9.38 18.27
CA ASP A 178 -4.99 9.78 19.14
C ASP A 178 -3.84 10.47 18.39
N THR A 179 -3.65 10.19 17.10
CA THR A 179 -2.45 10.60 16.32
C THR A 179 -2.72 11.60 15.20
N ASP A 180 -3.99 11.80 14.82
CA ASP A 180 -4.41 12.55 13.63
C ASP A 180 -3.84 11.98 12.30
N GLU A 181 -3.35 10.73 12.31
CA GLU A 181 -2.81 10.04 11.12
C GLU A 181 -3.94 9.56 10.19
N ALA A 182 -4.63 10.51 9.56
CA ALA A 182 -5.81 10.24 8.73
C ALA A 182 -5.49 9.88 7.26
N SER A 183 -4.21 9.74 6.88
CA SER A 183 -3.80 9.56 5.47
C SER A 183 -4.43 8.33 4.80
N TYR A 184 -4.70 7.26 5.56
CA TYR A 184 -5.34 6.01 5.08
C TYR A 184 -6.84 5.90 5.44
N LEU A 185 -7.48 6.99 5.89
CA LEU A 185 -8.89 6.96 6.31
C LEU A 185 -9.84 6.41 5.22
N ALA A 186 -9.63 6.80 3.96
CA ALA A 186 -10.43 6.26 2.85
C ALA A 186 -10.31 4.73 2.71
N GLU A 187 -9.11 4.17 2.93
CA GLU A 187 -8.86 2.74 2.88
C GLU A 187 -9.50 1.99 4.05
N CYS A 188 -9.44 2.54 5.25
CA CYS A 188 -10.16 1.98 6.40
C CYS A 188 -11.67 1.87 6.12
N ILE A 189 -12.27 2.93 5.57
CA ILE A 189 -13.70 2.95 5.21
C ILE A 189 -13.99 1.95 4.08
N ARG A 190 -13.12 1.86 3.07
CA ARG A 190 -13.24 0.88 1.98
C ARG A 190 -13.26 -0.55 2.52
N LEU A 191 -12.34 -0.90 3.42
CA LEU A 191 -12.25 -2.22 4.03
C LEU A 191 -13.48 -2.55 4.88
N ARG A 192 -14.05 -1.56 5.60
CA ARG A 192 -15.36 -1.73 6.27
C ARG A 192 -16.48 -2.05 5.25
N GLY A 193 -16.46 -1.40 4.08
CA GLY A 193 -17.38 -1.71 2.98
C GLY A 193 -17.24 -3.14 2.49
N GLN A 194 -16.01 -3.63 2.35
CA GLN A 194 -15.74 -5.01 1.95
C GLN A 194 -16.19 -6.03 3.01
N ILE A 195 -16.02 -5.73 4.31
CA ILE A 195 -16.57 -6.54 5.41
C ILE A 195 -18.10 -6.62 5.31
N ALA A 196 -18.77 -5.47 5.12
CA ALA A 196 -20.22 -5.42 4.99
C ALA A 196 -20.71 -6.25 3.78
N ALA A 197 -20.00 -6.16 2.64
CA ALA A 197 -20.30 -6.96 1.46
C ALA A 197 -20.12 -8.46 1.73
N GLY A 198 -19.05 -8.85 2.44
CA GLY A 198 -18.79 -10.23 2.85
C GLY A 198 -19.86 -10.80 3.79
N ARG A 199 -20.47 -9.95 4.62
CA ARG A 199 -21.62 -10.29 5.47
C ARG A 199 -22.97 -10.29 4.74
N GLY A 200 -22.98 -9.96 3.44
CA GLY A 200 -24.20 -9.87 2.63
C GLY A 200 -24.99 -8.57 2.77
N ASP A 201 -24.52 -7.59 3.56
CA ASP A 201 -25.12 -6.26 3.64
C ASP A 201 -24.68 -5.39 2.46
N LEU A 202 -25.27 -5.64 1.30
CA LEU A 202 -24.95 -4.90 0.08
C LEU A 202 -25.30 -3.41 0.16
N ALA A 203 -26.35 -3.06 0.91
CA ALA A 203 -26.75 -1.66 1.08
C ALA A 203 -25.76 -0.91 1.96
N GLY A 204 -25.32 -1.50 3.08
CA GLY A 204 -24.25 -0.98 3.92
C GLY A 204 -22.92 -0.89 3.19
N ALA A 205 -22.55 -1.93 2.45
CA ALA A 205 -21.34 -1.94 1.64
C ALA A 205 -21.31 -0.78 0.63
N ALA A 206 -22.40 -0.58 -0.13
CA ALA A 206 -22.49 0.51 -1.09
C ALA A 206 -22.33 1.88 -0.42
N ARG A 207 -23.00 2.13 0.71
CA ARG A 207 -22.84 3.38 1.47
C ARG A 207 -21.40 3.60 1.93
N LEU A 208 -20.74 2.55 2.41
CA LEU A 208 -19.36 2.61 2.89
C LEU A 208 -18.39 2.90 1.75
N PHE A 209 -18.52 2.22 0.61
CA PHE A 209 -17.69 2.50 -0.56
C PHE A 209 -17.90 3.91 -1.11
N GLU A 210 -19.14 4.41 -1.16
CA GLU A 210 -19.40 5.81 -1.55
C GLU A 210 -18.76 6.81 -0.59
N THR A 211 -18.77 6.49 0.72
CA THR A 211 -18.09 7.30 1.74
C THR A 211 -16.57 7.25 1.57
N ALA A 212 -16.01 6.08 1.24
CA ALA A 212 -14.59 5.91 0.94
C ALA A 212 -14.17 6.72 -0.30
N ILE A 213 -14.96 6.68 -1.38
CA ILE A 213 -14.74 7.47 -2.60
C ILE A 213 -14.79 8.98 -2.28
N ALA A 214 -15.80 9.44 -1.56
CA ALA A 214 -15.92 10.84 -1.17
C ALA A 214 -14.72 11.28 -0.30
N THR A 215 -14.26 10.44 0.61
CA THR A 215 -13.09 10.70 1.47
C THR A 215 -11.81 10.74 0.66
N ALA A 216 -11.59 9.77 -0.23
CA ALA A 216 -10.45 9.72 -1.14
C ALA A 216 -10.36 10.98 -2.00
N ARG A 217 -11.49 11.44 -2.57
CA ARG A 217 -11.55 12.71 -3.33
C ARG A 217 -11.16 13.93 -2.49
N ARG A 218 -11.64 14.02 -1.24
CA ARG A 218 -11.26 15.11 -0.31
C ARG A 218 -9.78 15.07 0.04
N GLN A 219 -9.20 13.88 0.15
CA GLN A 219 -7.77 13.66 0.38
C GLN A 219 -6.92 13.79 -0.90
N GLN A 220 -7.56 13.93 -2.06
CA GLN A 220 -6.94 13.80 -3.39
C GLN A 220 -6.21 12.46 -3.60
N ALA A 221 -6.57 11.44 -2.82
CA ALA A 221 -6.00 10.10 -2.86
C ALA A 221 -6.62 9.27 -4.00
N ARG A 222 -6.26 9.61 -5.24
CA ARG A 222 -6.83 8.99 -6.45
C ARG A 222 -6.68 7.47 -6.45
N PHE A 223 -5.58 6.95 -5.92
CA PHE A 223 -5.38 5.51 -5.81
C PHE A 223 -6.43 4.84 -4.91
N PHE A 224 -6.81 5.46 -3.80
CA PHE A 224 -7.84 4.93 -2.91
C PHE A 224 -9.24 5.05 -3.53
N GLU A 225 -9.49 6.10 -4.32
CA GLU A 225 -10.72 6.22 -5.11
C GLU A 225 -10.86 5.07 -6.12
N LEU A 226 -9.79 4.72 -6.83
CA LEU A 226 -9.75 3.59 -7.75
C LEU A 226 -10.13 2.28 -7.05
N ARG A 227 -9.49 1.99 -5.91
CA ARG A 227 -9.71 0.75 -5.15
C ARG A 227 -11.15 0.67 -4.62
N ALA A 228 -11.66 1.75 -4.04
CA ALA A 228 -13.03 1.80 -3.53
C ALA A 228 -14.07 1.66 -4.65
N THR A 229 -13.86 2.31 -5.80
CA THR A 229 -14.76 2.21 -6.96
C THR A 229 -14.76 0.80 -7.55
N THR A 230 -13.58 0.17 -7.61
CA THR A 230 -13.43 -1.21 -8.09
C THR A 230 -14.21 -2.20 -7.24
N GLN A 231 -14.20 -2.03 -5.91
CA GLN A 231 -14.94 -2.89 -5.00
C GLN A 231 -16.44 -2.55 -4.91
N LEU A 232 -16.83 -1.31 -5.20
CA LEU A 232 -18.23 -0.90 -5.31
C LEU A 232 -18.93 -1.53 -6.54
N ALA A 233 -18.22 -1.67 -7.65
CA ALA A 233 -18.78 -2.16 -8.91
C ALA A 233 -19.54 -3.49 -8.80
N PRO A 234 -18.98 -4.58 -8.22
CA PRO A 234 -19.72 -5.83 -8.06
C PRO A 234 -20.90 -5.70 -7.08
N VAL A 235 -20.86 -4.79 -6.11
CA VAL A 235 -21.98 -4.52 -5.21
C VAL A 235 -23.14 -3.87 -5.96
N LEU A 236 -22.85 -2.86 -6.80
CA LEU A 236 -23.85 -2.22 -7.65
C LEU A 236 -24.45 -3.20 -8.66
N ALA A 237 -23.64 -4.05 -9.28
CA ALA A 237 -24.11 -5.08 -10.20
C ALA A 237 -25.09 -6.05 -9.50
N ARG A 238 -24.76 -6.52 -8.29
CA ARG A 238 -25.65 -7.37 -7.47
C ARG A 238 -26.94 -6.67 -7.03
N GLN A 239 -26.97 -5.34 -7.04
CA GLN A 239 -28.18 -4.53 -6.82
C GLN A 239 -28.96 -4.24 -8.12
N GLY A 240 -28.58 -4.82 -9.25
CA GLY A 240 -29.20 -4.59 -10.56
C GLY A 240 -28.79 -3.27 -11.22
N ARG A 241 -27.76 -2.58 -10.70
CA ARG A 241 -27.27 -1.28 -11.18
C ARG A 241 -26.01 -1.41 -12.04
N VAL A 242 -26.03 -2.36 -12.99
CA VAL A 242 -24.85 -2.70 -13.83
C VAL A 242 -24.34 -1.50 -14.63
N ASN A 243 -25.23 -0.73 -15.26
CA ASN A 243 -24.83 0.46 -16.04
C ASN A 243 -24.12 1.53 -15.20
N ASP A 244 -24.51 1.69 -13.92
CA ASP A 244 -23.85 2.60 -12.99
C ASP A 244 -22.47 2.07 -12.58
N ALA A 245 -22.36 0.76 -12.32
CA ALA A 245 -21.08 0.10 -12.06
C ALA A 245 -20.09 0.30 -13.23
N GLU A 246 -20.55 0.07 -14.47
CA GLU A 246 -19.74 0.24 -15.68
C GLU A 246 -19.30 1.70 -15.86
N THR A 247 -20.24 2.64 -15.76
CA THR A 247 -19.97 4.08 -15.93
C THR A 247 -18.92 4.55 -14.93
N ARG A 248 -19.02 4.13 -13.67
CA ARG A 248 -18.08 4.52 -12.61
C ARG A 248 -16.70 3.90 -12.79
N LEU A 249 -16.63 2.62 -13.13
CA LEU A 249 -15.36 1.95 -13.40
C LEU A 249 -14.63 2.60 -14.57
N ARG A 250 -15.33 2.83 -15.70
CA ARG A 250 -14.76 3.51 -16.86
C ARG A 250 -14.26 4.90 -16.49
N SER A 251 -15.07 5.70 -15.80
CA SER A 251 -14.69 7.04 -15.37
C SER A 251 -13.46 7.07 -14.46
N VAL A 252 -13.31 6.11 -13.53
CA VAL A 252 -12.15 6.09 -12.62
C VAL A 252 -10.90 5.58 -13.31
N ILE A 253 -11.02 4.58 -14.20
CA ILE A 253 -9.91 4.04 -14.99
C ILE A 253 -9.37 5.11 -15.95
N ASP A 254 -10.26 5.75 -16.71
CA ASP A 254 -9.90 6.78 -17.71
C ASP A 254 -9.23 8.02 -17.09
N ALA A 255 -9.38 8.22 -15.78
CA ALA A 255 -8.67 9.30 -15.09
C ALA A 255 -7.16 9.05 -15.01
N PHE A 256 -6.70 7.80 -15.06
CA PHE A 256 -5.28 7.45 -14.94
C PHE A 256 -4.60 7.38 -16.30
N GLU A 257 -3.53 8.15 -16.43
CA GLU A 257 -2.59 8.02 -17.53
C GLU A 257 -1.32 7.37 -16.96
N THR A 258 -1.13 6.08 -17.24
CA THR A 258 0.08 5.36 -16.84
C THR A 258 0.49 4.37 -17.91
N ARG A 259 1.80 4.22 -18.11
CA ARG A 259 2.38 3.20 -19.00
C ARG A 259 2.69 1.89 -18.28
N TYR A 260 2.54 1.85 -16.96
CA TYR A 260 2.88 0.71 -16.14
C TYR A 260 1.65 -0.15 -15.82
N PRO A 261 1.79 -1.49 -15.73
CA PRO A 261 0.70 -2.40 -15.39
C PRO A 261 0.43 -2.40 -13.88
N VAL A 262 -0.07 -1.28 -13.35
CA VAL A 262 -0.38 -1.17 -11.92
C VAL A 262 -1.48 -2.16 -11.55
N VAL A 263 -1.23 -2.99 -10.53
CA VAL A 263 -2.10 -4.13 -10.16
C VAL A 263 -3.55 -3.72 -9.97
N ASP A 264 -3.83 -2.64 -9.23
CA ASP A 264 -5.20 -2.19 -8.99
C ASP A 264 -5.89 -1.64 -10.25
N LEU A 265 -5.14 -1.07 -11.21
CA LEU A 265 -5.72 -0.65 -12.50
C LEU A 265 -6.06 -1.85 -13.37
N VAL A 266 -5.18 -2.87 -13.40
CA VAL A 266 -5.45 -4.14 -14.08
C VAL A 266 -6.68 -4.82 -13.47
N ALA A 267 -6.79 -4.84 -12.14
CA ALA A 267 -7.94 -5.38 -11.43
C ALA A 267 -9.24 -4.61 -11.74
N ALA A 268 -9.18 -3.27 -11.81
CA ALA A 268 -10.32 -2.44 -12.18
C ALA A 268 -10.78 -2.71 -13.62
N GLN A 269 -9.83 -2.82 -14.56
CA GLN A 269 -10.14 -3.15 -15.96
C GLN A 269 -10.77 -4.54 -16.07
N TRP A 270 -10.24 -5.53 -15.34
CA TRP A 270 -10.82 -6.86 -15.31
C TRP A 270 -12.24 -6.86 -14.73
N ALA A 271 -12.48 -6.09 -13.66
CA ALA A 271 -13.82 -5.92 -13.10
C ALA A 271 -14.78 -5.27 -14.11
N LEU A 272 -14.31 -4.31 -14.91
CA LEU A 272 -15.11 -3.68 -15.98
C LEU A 272 -15.47 -4.69 -17.07
N ASP A 273 -14.51 -5.50 -17.51
CA ASP A 273 -14.71 -6.52 -18.54
C ASP A 273 -15.73 -7.58 -18.10
N LEU A 274 -15.73 -7.96 -16.82
CA LEU A 274 -16.69 -8.90 -16.25
C LEU A 274 -18.13 -8.37 -16.18
N LEU A 275 -18.33 -7.04 -16.15
CA LEU A 275 -19.67 -6.45 -16.19
C LEU A 275 -20.29 -6.44 -17.58
N GLY A 276 -19.46 -6.49 -18.62
CA GLY A 276 -19.89 -6.51 -20.02
C GLY A 276 -20.22 -7.91 -20.57
N GLN A 277 -20.03 -8.96 -19.76
CA GLN A 277 -20.35 -10.36 -20.08
C GLN A 277 -21.73 -10.74 -19.56
#